data_AF-A0A838GZN1-F1
#
_entry.id   AF-A0A838GZN1-F1
#
_cell.length_a   1.000
_cell.length_b   1.000
_cell.length_c   1.000
_cell.angle_alpha   90.00
_cell.angle_beta   90.00
_cell.angle_gamma   90.00
#
_symmetry.space_group_name_H-M   'P 1'
#
loop_
_entity.id
_entity.type
_entity.pdbx_description
1 polymer ?
#
loop_
_entity_poly.entity_id
_entity_poly.type
_entity_poly.pdbx_seq_one_letter_code
_entity_poly.pdbx_strand_id
1 'polypeptide(L)'
;MPLTDLLLSDTRGSLHSALARLDHLRVVGVDVERADWDRYYRAAALVQVGGDGLVAVVDPLALPDLAPLDAFLRTRVAALHAMENDLEPLARLGVHPPVVQDTAIAAAMLGLPTGLEGLLRDVLGVDLAGDKQAMQRADWERRPLSERMLSYAAGDVADLPALWAVLHSRLVTAGRDSWYDQELAAVLAQPPVVRRR
;
A
#
# COMPACT_ATOMS: atom_id res chain seq x y z
N MET A 1 3.37 19.95 -5.28
CA MET A 1 3.85 18.65 -4.79
C MET A 1 5.17 18.35 -5.47
N PRO A 2 6.18 17.78 -4.80
CA PRO A 2 7.29 17.21 -5.53
C PRO A 2 6.75 16.17 -6.52
N LEU A 3 7.37 16.08 -7.69
CA LEU A 3 7.02 15.07 -8.68
C LEU A 3 7.32 13.69 -8.08
N THR A 4 6.33 12.81 -8.07
CA THR A 4 6.56 11.41 -7.70
C THR A 4 7.19 10.69 -8.89
N ASP A 5 8.40 10.15 -8.69
CA ASP A 5 9.09 9.36 -9.70
C ASP A 5 8.50 7.95 -9.75
N LEU A 6 7.86 7.63 -10.87
CA LEU A 6 7.28 6.30 -11.12
C LEU A 6 8.34 5.35 -11.71
N LEU A 7 8.45 4.17 -11.11
CA LEU A 7 9.39 3.11 -11.50
C LEU A 7 8.59 1.89 -11.96
N LEU A 8 8.19 1.90 -13.23
CA LEU A 8 7.43 0.80 -13.83
C LEU A 8 8.28 -0.49 -13.84
N SER A 9 7.73 -1.56 -13.30
CA SER A 9 8.43 -2.83 -13.09
C SER A 9 7.62 -3.99 -13.66
N ASP A 10 7.88 -4.31 -14.93
CA ASP A 10 7.27 -5.41 -15.71
C ASP A 10 8.28 -6.50 -16.10
N THR A 11 9.57 -6.33 -15.74
CA THR A 11 10.63 -7.32 -15.92
C THR A 11 11.44 -7.45 -14.64
N ARG A 12 12.13 -8.59 -14.48
CA ARG A 12 12.98 -8.81 -13.30
C ARG A 12 14.04 -7.72 -13.15
N GLY A 13 14.59 -7.21 -14.26
CA GLY A 13 15.62 -6.16 -14.25
C GLY A 13 15.07 -4.81 -13.83
N SER A 14 13.90 -4.41 -14.36
CA SER A 14 13.24 -3.16 -13.95
C SER A 14 12.81 -3.21 -12.49
N LEU A 15 12.30 -4.35 -12.00
CA LEU A 15 11.99 -4.55 -10.58
C LEU A 15 13.21 -4.36 -9.67
N HIS A 16 14.34 -5.02 -9.95
CA HIS A 16 15.54 -4.84 -9.12
C HIS A 16 16.03 -3.39 -9.11
N SER A 17 15.98 -2.72 -10.26
CA SER A 17 16.40 -1.33 -10.40
C SER A 17 15.49 -0.39 -9.60
N ALA A 18 14.17 -0.64 -9.62
CA ALA A 18 13.20 0.11 -8.86
C ALA A 18 13.40 -0.06 -7.34
N LEU A 19 13.52 -1.31 -6.88
CA LEU A 19 13.73 -1.62 -5.45
C LEU A 19 15.06 -1.07 -4.92
N ALA A 20 16.11 -1.07 -5.74
CA ALA A 20 17.40 -0.48 -5.36
C ALA A 20 17.29 1.03 -5.07
N ARG A 21 16.43 1.76 -5.81
CA ARG A 21 16.17 3.19 -5.54
C ARG A 21 15.46 3.41 -4.21
N LEU A 22 14.64 2.46 -3.77
CA LEU A 22 13.91 2.50 -2.49
C LEU A 22 14.71 1.93 -1.31
N ASP A 23 15.95 1.45 -1.52
CA ASP A 23 16.67 0.66 -0.51
C ASP A 23 16.99 1.44 0.78
N HIS A 24 17.15 2.75 0.66
CA HIS A 24 17.38 3.65 1.80
C HIS A 24 16.18 3.77 2.75
N LEU A 25 14.97 3.37 2.33
CA LEU A 25 13.75 3.47 3.12
C LEU A 25 13.62 2.27 4.08
N ARG A 26 13.37 2.56 5.36
CA ARG A 26 13.07 1.54 6.40
C ARG A 26 11.59 1.23 6.52
N VAL A 27 10.75 2.22 6.21
CA VAL A 27 9.30 2.10 6.12
C VAL A 27 8.92 2.43 4.69
N VAL A 28 8.07 1.60 4.07
CA VAL A 28 7.55 1.82 2.72
C VAL A 28 6.04 1.71 2.74
N GLY A 29 5.36 2.56 1.97
CA GLY A 29 3.95 2.42 1.65
C GLY A 29 3.75 1.22 0.75
N VAL A 30 2.70 0.43 1.00
CA VAL A 30 2.31 -0.71 0.15
C VAL A 30 0.80 -0.67 -0.07
N ASP A 31 0.40 -0.93 -1.30
CA ASP A 31 -1.00 -1.04 -1.72
C ASP A 31 -1.15 -2.08 -2.84
N VAL A 32 -2.36 -2.59 -3.07
CA VAL A 32 -2.66 -3.57 -4.11
C VAL A 32 -3.94 -3.20 -4.86
N GLU A 33 -3.81 -3.10 -6.19
CA GLU A 33 -4.99 -3.07 -7.06
C GLU A 33 -5.37 -4.46 -7.52
N ARG A 34 -6.66 -4.73 -7.59
CA ARG A 34 -7.20 -6.06 -7.81
C ARG A 34 -7.93 -6.17 -9.14
N ALA A 35 -7.79 -7.33 -9.77
CA ALA A 35 -8.54 -7.72 -10.96
C ALA A 35 -10.05 -7.81 -10.66
N ASP A 36 -10.87 -7.37 -11.62
CA ASP A 36 -12.33 -7.38 -11.51
C ASP A 36 -12.95 -8.74 -11.93
N TRP A 37 -12.27 -9.50 -12.80
CA TRP A 37 -12.84 -10.70 -13.41
C TRP A 37 -12.84 -11.93 -12.48
N ASP A 38 -11.85 -12.08 -11.61
CA ASP A 38 -11.81 -13.16 -10.62
C ASP A 38 -12.65 -12.80 -9.40
N ARG A 39 -13.98 -12.80 -9.55
CA ARG A 39 -14.93 -12.46 -8.48
C ARG A 39 -14.79 -13.34 -7.24
N TYR A 40 -14.16 -14.50 -7.36
CA TYR A 40 -13.98 -15.44 -6.25
C TYR A 40 -12.73 -15.14 -5.41
N TYR A 41 -11.67 -14.57 -6.01
CA TYR A 41 -10.40 -14.37 -5.30
C TYR A 41 -9.74 -13.01 -5.47
N ARG A 42 -10.17 -12.18 -6.42
CA ARG A 42 -9.68 -10.82 -6.71
C ARG A 42 -8.16 -10.75 -6.67
N ALA A 43 -7.51 -11.46 -7.59
CA ALA A 43 -6.06 -11.51 -7.73
C ALA A 43 -5.46 -10.10 -7.86
N ALA A 44 -4.25 -9.91 -7.34
CA ALA A 44 -3.50 -8.66 -7.51
C ALA A 44 -3.18 -8.43 -9.00
N ALA A 45 -3.64 -7.30 -9.53
CA ALA A 45 -3.36 -6.82 -10.87
C ALA A 45 -2.26 -5.73 -10.89
N LEU A 46 -1.99 -5.13 -9.73
CA LEU A 46 -0.90 -4.17 -9.51
C LEU A 46 -0.44 -4.25 -8.05
N VAL A 47 0.85 -4.07 -7.82
CA VAL A 47 1.38 -3.85 -6.47
C VAL A 47 2.22 -2.58 -6.46
N GLN A 48 1.98 -1.71 -5.50
CA GLN A 48 2.66 -0.44 -5.35
C GLN A 48 3.55 -0.48 -4.11
N VAL A 49 4.79 0.00 -4.23
CA VAL A 49 5.69 0.20 -3.09
C VAL A 49 6.33 1.57 -3.20
N GLY A 50 6.22 2.40 -2.16
CA GLY A 50 6.68 3.78 -2.28
C GLY A 50 7.03 4.49 -0.99
N GLY A 51 7.64 5.66 -1.16
CA GLY A 51 8.07 6.56 -0.09
C GLY A 51 9.06 7.59 -0.61
N ASP A 52 9.15 8.74 0.07
CA ASP A 52 10.10 9.81 -0.25
C ASP A 52 10.07 10.25 -1.73
N GLY A 53 8.86 10.37 -2.29
CA GLY A 53 8.64 10.77 -3.68
C GLY A 53 9.01 9.73 -4.74
N LEU A 54 9.33 8.48 -4.35
CA LEU A 54 9.59 7.37 -5.26
C LEU A 54 8.50 6.31 -5.13
N VAL A 55 8.01 5.80 -6.26
CA VAL A 55 7.04 4.69 -6.27
C VAL A 55 7.43 3.65 -7.31
N ALA A 56 7.68 2.42 -6.85
CA ALA A 56 7.72 1.24 -7.69
C ALA A 56 6.29 0.77 -7.99
N VAL A 57 5.96 0.70 -9.27
CA VAL A 57 4.67 0.17 -9.76
C VAL A 57 4.97 -1.18 -10.39
N VAL A 58 4.63 -2.25 -9.68
CA VAL A 58 4.98 -3.63 -10.01
C VAL A 58 3.82 -4.32 -10.71
N ASP A 59 4.08 -4.87 -11.89
CA ASP A 59 3.09 -5.60 -12.70
C ASP A 59 3.19 -7.11 -12.45
N PRO A 60 2.35 -7.70 -11.57
CA PRO A 60 2.35 -9.14 -11.32
C PRO A 60 1.87 -9.96 -12.53
N LEU A 61 1.18 -9.35 -13.51
CA LEU A 61 0.73 -10.06 -14.71
C LEU A 61 1.88 -10.30 -15.71
N ALA A 62 2.87 -9.41 -15.71
CA ALA A 62 4.08 -9.53 -16.51
C ALA A 62 5.22 -10.29 -15.78
N LEU A 63 5.18 -10.31 -14.44
CA LEU A 63 6.21 -10.89 -13.58
C LEU A 63 5.73 -12.20 -12.91
N PRO A 64 6.19 -13.38 -13.38
CA PRO A 64 5.79 -14.66 -12.78
C PRO A 64 6.43 -14.94 -11.42
N ASP A 65 7.47 -14.18 -11.04
CA ASP A 65 8.21 -14.34 -9.78
C ASP A 65 8.44 -12.98 -9.12
N LEU A 66 7.83 -12.79 -7.94
CA LEU A 66 7.99 -11.61 -7.09
C LEU A 66 8.88 -11.85 -5.87
N ALA A 67 9.70 -12.90 -5.86
CA ALA A 67 10.69 -13.12 -4.80
C ALA A 67 11.60 -11.91 -4.52
N PRO A 68 12.02 -11.08 -5.51
CA PRO A 68 12.77 -9.86 -5.21
C PRO A 68 11.98 -8.85 -4.37
N LEU A 69 10.67 -8.73 -4.64
CA LEU A 69 9.78 -7.86 -3.86
C LEU A 69 9.55 -8.41 -2.45
N ASP A 70 9.33 -9.73 -2.31
CA ASP A 70 9.21 -10.39 -1.00
C ASP A 70 10.48 -10.17 -0.16
N ALA A 71 11.65 -10.43 -0.74
CA ALA A 71 12.93 -10.21 -0.07
C ALA A 71 13.13 -8.74 0.35
N PHE A 72 12.70 -7.79 -0.48
CA PHE A 72 12.77 -6.36 -0.17
C PHE A 72 11.87 -5.97 1.01
N LEU A 73 10.65 -6.50 1.07
CA LEU A 73 9.69 -6.19 2.14
C LEU A 73 10.03 -6.93 3.46
N ARG A 74 10.72 -8.07 3.41
CA ARG A 74 11.17 -8.79 4.62
C ARG A 74 12.09 -8.01 5.55
N THR A 75 12.78 -6.99 5.04
CA THR A 75 13.72 -6.19 5.82
C THR A 75 13.17 -4.82 6.20
N ARG A 76 11.87 -4.59 6.03
CA ARG A 76 11.21 -3.28 6.15
C ARG A 76 9.89 -3.38 6.88
N VAL A 77 9.40 -2.22 7.32
CA VAL A 77 8.01 -2.05 7.75
C VAL A 77 7.18 -1.67 6.53
N ALA A 78 6.13 -2.44 6.25
CA ALA A 78 5.14 -2.10 5.24
C ALA A 78 3.99 -1.29 5.89
N ALA A 79 3.90 -0.01 5.58
CA ALA A 79 2.77 0.83 5.94
C ALA A 79 1.67 0.65 4.87
N LEU A 80 0.49 0.23 5.29
CA LEU A 80 -0.70 0.10 4.44
C LEU A 80 -1.81 1.01 4.96
N HIS A 81 -2.87 1.15 4.18
CA HIS A 81 -4.07 1.88 4.57
C HIS A 81 -5.30 1.00 4.38
N ALA A 82 -5.94 0.57 5.49
CA ALA A 82 -7.07 -0.35 5.46
C ALA A 82 -6.74 -1.71 4.79
N MET A 83 -5.70 -2.37 5.31
CA MET A 83 -4.98 -3.51 4.71
C MET A 83 -5.77 -4.81 4.53
N GLU A 84 -7.00 -4.89 5.04
CA GLU A 84 -7.80 -6.12 5.10
C GLU A 84 -7.94 -6.82 3.73
N ASN A 85 -7.81 -6.03 2.66
CA ASN A 85 -8.01 -6.46 1.29
C ASN A 85 -6.71 -6.70 0.50
N ASP A 86 -5.55 -6.40 1.09
CA ASP A 86 -4.25 -6.36 0.41
C ASP A 86 -3.39 -7.59 0.74
N LEU A 87 -3.46 -8.05 2.00
CA LEU A 87 -2.57 -9.11 2.50
C LEU A 87 -2.79 -10.47 1.82
N GLU A 88 -4.03 -10.86 1.57
CA GLU A 88 -4.34 -12.13 0.90
C GLU A 88 -3.89 -12.13 -0.57
N PRO A 89 -4.16 -11.09 -1.39
CA PRO A 89 -3.56 -10.97 -2.72
C PRO A 89 -2.03 -10.99 -2.72
N LEU A 90 -1.36 -10.28 -1.81
CA LEU A 90 0.10 -10.31 -1.69
C LEU A 90 0.61 -11.72 -1.37
N ALA A 91 -0.03 -12.40 -0.41
CA ALA A 91 0.34 -13.74 -0.01
C ALA A 91 0.25 -14.74 -1.17
N ARG A 92 -0.75 -14.59 -2.06
CA ARG A 92 -0.90 -15.42 -3.27
C ARG A 92 0.19 -15.17 -4.31
N LEU A 93 0.77 -13.97 -4.32
CA LEU A 93 1.95 -13.64 -5.11
C LEU A 93 3.26 -14.11 -4.46
N GLY A 94 3.20 -14.77 -3.29
CA GLY A 94 4.38 -15.19 -2.52
C GLY A 94 5.06 -14.05 -1.77
N VAL A 95 4.38 -12.93 -1.56
CA VAL A 95 4.89 -11.74 -0.88
C VAL A 95 4.32 -11.67 0.54
N HIS A 96 5.20 -11.71 1.54
CA HIS A 96 4.83 -11.80 2.95
C HIS A 96 5.64 -10.81 3.80
N PRO A 97 5.22 -9.53 3.86
CA PRO A 97 5.85 -8.55 4.73
C PRO A 97 5.70 -9.00 6.20
N PRO A 98 6.79 -9.16 6.95
CA PRO A 98 6.74 -9.69 8.32
C PRO A 98 6.26 -8.64 9.33
N VAL A 99 6.39 -7.36 9.00
CA VAL A 99 5.97 -6.24 9.84
C VAL A 99 5.12 -5.31 8.98
N VAL A 100 3.83 -5.24 9.31
CA VAL A 100 2.86 -4.36 8.66
C VAL A 100 2.30 -3.36 9.67
N GLN A 101 1.94 -2.17 9.21
CA GLN A 101 1.32 -1.12 10.01
C GLN A 101 0.14 -0.54 9.23
N ASP A 102 -1.03 -0.46 9.85
CA ASP A 102 -2.24 0.12 9.23
C ASP A 102 -2.48 1.56 9.68
N THR A 103 -2.48 2.48 8.72
CA THR A 103 -2.76 3.91 8.98
C THR A 103 -4.24 4.20 9.25
N ALA A 104 -5.18 3.40 8.71
CA ALA A 104 -6.62 3.54 8.98
C ALA A 104 -6.95 3.11 10.41
N ILE A 105 -6.34 2.02 10.92
CA ILE A 105 -6.49 1.61 12.33
C ILE A 105 -5.90 2.68 13.25
N ALA A 106 -4.72 3.20 12.94
CA ALA A 106 -4.09 4.27 13.73
C ALA A 106 -4.96 5.53 13.78
N ALA A 107 -5.54 5.92 12.64
CA ALA A 107 -6.49 7.03 12.56
C ALA A 107 -7.73 6.79 13.43
N ALA A 108 -8.34 5.60 13.36
CA ALA A 108 -9.49 5.24 14.17
C ALA A 108 -9.19 5.32 15.67
N MET A 109 -8.04 4.81 16.10
CA MET A 109 -7.58 4.87 17.50
C MET A 109 -7.33 6.31 17.98
N LEU A 110 -7.01 7.23 17.07
CA LEU A 110 -6.85 8.65 17.35
C LEU A 110 -8.16 9.45 17.25
N GLY A 111 -9.27 8.82 16.83
CA GLY A 111 -10.55 9.49 16.59
C GLY A 111 -10.54 10.40 15.35
N LEU A 112 -9.67 10.11 14.38
CA LEU A 112 -9.57 10.82 13.11
C LEU A 112 -10.44 10.15 12.04
N PRO A 113 -10.84 10.87 10.97
CA PRO A 113 -11.42 10.25 9.78
C PRO A 113 -10.47 9.17 9.22
N THR A 114 -11.01 8.06 8.72
CA THR A 114 -10.20 6.91 8.29
C THR A 114 -9.94 6.88 6.78
N GLY A 115 -10.48 7.80 5.99
CA GLY A 115 -10.22 7.84 4.55
C GLY A 115 -8.83 8.43 4.24
N LEU A 116 -8.03 7.73 3.43
CA LEU A 116 -6.65 8.13 3.10
C LEU A 116 -6.52 9.59 2.66
N GLU A 117 -7.35 10.04 1.72
CA GLU A 117 -7.29 11.41 1.18
C GLU A 117 -7.49 12.46 2.28
N GLY A 118 -8.52 12.26 3.11
CA GLY A 118 -8.78 13.14 4.24
C GLY A 118 -7.63 13.13 5.23
N LEU A 119 -7.05 11.96 5.51
CA LEU A 119 -5.90 11.85 6.40
C LEU A 119 -4.65 12.54 5.85
N LEU A 120 -4.31 12.34 4.57
CA LEU A 120 -3.18 13.00 3.94
C LEU A 120 -3.33 14.52 3.99
N ARG A 121 -4.53 15.03 3.70
CA ARG A 121 -4.82 16.46 3.77
C ARG A 121 -4.74 16.98 5.20
N ASP A 122 -5.42 16.33 6.14
CA ASP A 122 -5.59 16.85 7.50
C ASP A 122 -4.33 16.64 8.37
N VAL A 123 -3.52 15.62 8.07
CA VAL A 123 -2.30 15.27 8.83
C VAL A 123 -1.03 15.82 8.17
N LEU A 124 -0.92 15.78 6.84
CA LEU A 124 0.29 16.15 6.10
C LEU A 124 0.11 17.41 5.24
N GLY A 125 -1.11 17.92 5.07
CA GLY A 125 -1.38 19.02 4.13
C GLY A 125 -1.23 18.61 2.66
N VAL A 126 -1.38 17.31 2.37
CA VAL A 126 -1.25 16.73 1.03
C VAL A 126 -2.63 16.49 0.43
N ASP A 127 -2.92 17.11 -0.71
CA ASP A 127 -4.12 16.87 -1.49
C ASP A 127 -3.84 15.82 -2.57
N LEU A 128 -4.62 14.73 -2.59
CA LEU A 128 -4.58 13.80 -3.71
C LEU A 128 -5.30 14.40 -4.92
N ALA A 129 -4.62 14.43 -6.06
CA ALA A 129 -5.22 14.87 -7.32
C ALA A 129 -6.02 13.73 -7.97
N GLY A 130 -7.28 13.97 -8.33
CA GLY A 130 -8.03 13.13 -9.27
C GLY A 130 -9.40 12.63 -8.80
N ASP A 131 -10.12 11.96 -9.71
CA ASP A 131 -11.42 11.35 -9.44
C ASP A 131 -11.23 9.93 -8.85
N LYS A 132 -11.24 9.85 -7.52
CA LYS A 132 -11.03 8.61 -6.75
C LYS A 132 -12.04 7.52 -7.12
N GLN A 133 -13.29 7.91 -7.36
CA GLN A 133 -14.40 6.97 -7.57
C GLN A 133 -14.27 6.25 -8.91
N ALA A 134 -13.77 6.94 -9.93
CA ALA A 134 -13.49 6.33 -11.23
C ALA A 134 -12.32 5.34 -11.18
N MET A 135 -11.26 5.63 -10.40
CA MET A 135 -10.07 4.77 -10.33
C MET A 135 -10.28 3.53 -9.45
N GLN A 136 -11.06 3.64 -8.37
CA GLN A 136 -11.47 2.49 -7.55
C GLN A 136 -12.29 1.42 -8.30
N ARG A 137 -12.79 1.75 -9.50
CA ARG A 137 -13.56 0.87 -10.38
C ARG A 137 -12.90 0.71 -11.76
N ALA A 138 -11.63 1.09 -11.87
CA ALA A 138 -10.91 0.96 -13.13
C ALA A 138 -10.57 -0.51 -13.40
N ASP A 139 -10.48 -0.86 -14.68
CA ASP A 139 -9.92 -2.14 -15.11
C ASP A 139 -8.39 -2.13 -14.92
N TRP A 140 -7.95 -2.65 -13.78
CA TRP A 140 -6.53 -2.76 -13.43
C TRP A 140 -5.80 -3.89 -14.15
N GLU A 141 -6.50 -4.73 -14.93
CA GLU A 141 -5.87 -5.74 -15.81
C GLU A 141 -5.47 -5.13 -17.16
N ARG A 142 -5.99 -3.94 -17.50
CA ARG A 142 -5.66 -3.24 -18.74
C ARG A 142 -4.16 -2.94 -18.85
N ARG A 143 -3.60 -3.20 -20.03
CA ARG A 143 -2.24 -2.79 -20.42
C ARG A 143 -2.22 -2.07 -21.78
N PRO A 144 -1.39 -1.02 -21.96
CA PRO A 144 -0.63 -0.33 -20.92
C PRO A 144 -1.55 0.42 -19.94
N LEU A 145 -1.07 0.63 -18.71
CA LEU A 145 -1.76 1.47 -17.72
C LEU A 145 -1.82 2.91 -18.20
N SER A 146 -2.93 3.61 -17.93
CA SER A 146 -3.05 5.03 -18.25
C SER A 146 -2.27 5.88 -17.24
N GLU A 147 -1.86 7.08 -17.64
CA GLU A 147 -1.22 8.06 -16.74
C GLU A 147 -2.06 8.35 -15.49
N ARG A 148 -3.39 8.40 -15.64
CA ARG A 148 -4.31 8.59 -14.51
C ARG A 148 -4.27 7.43 -13.52
N MET A 149 -4.20 6.19 -14.01
CA MET A 149 -4.08 5.00 -13.15
C MET A 149 -2.74 5.00 -12.42
N LEU A 150 -1.66 5.36 -13.10
CA LEU A 150 -0.33 5.45 -12.50
C LEU A 150 -0.24 6.56 -11.43
N SER A 151 -0.80 7.73 -11.71
CA SER A 151 -0.86 8.84 -10.75
C SER A 151 -1.68 8.49 -9.52
N TYR A 152 -2.81 7.80 -9.71
CA TYR A 152 -3.65 7.32 -8.63
C TYR A 152 -2.90 6.29 -7.76
N ALA A 153 -2.35 5.25 -8.39
CA ALA A 153 -1.60 4.19 -7.74
C ALA A 153 -0.41 4.73 -6.91
N ALA A 154 0.26 5.76 -7.41
CA ALA A 154 1.33 6.41 -6.66
C ALA A 154 0.83 7.23 -5.46
N GLY A 155 -0.31 7.90 -5.60
CA GLY A 155 -0.93 8.68 -4.52
C GLY A 155 -1.33 7.81 -3.32
N ASP A 156 -1.69 6.54 -3.55
CA ASP A 156 -2.09 5.64 -2.46
C ASP A 156 -0.92 5.18 -1.58
N VAL A 157 0.33 5.26 -2.03
CA VAL A 157 1.50 4.78 -1.26
C VAL A 157 2.59 5.81 -0.97
N ALA A 158 2.74 6.86 -1.78
CA ALA A 158 3.90 7.75 -1.72
C ALA A 158 4.11 8.40 -0.35
N ASP A 159 3.01 8.78 0.31
CA ASP A 159 3.02 9.50 1.58
C ASP A 159 2.72 8.60 2.80
N LEU A 160 2.45 7.30 2.61
CA LEU A 160 2.15 6.38 3.71
C LEU A 160 3.27 6.29 4.77
N PRO A 161 4.58 6.25 4.41
CA PRO A 161 5.64 6.26 5.42
C PRO A 161 5.61 7.51 6.31
N ALA A 162 5.40 8.68 5.71
CA ALA A 162 5.32 9.96 6.44
C ALA A 162 4.04 10.02 7.30
N LEU A 163 2.91 9.58 6.74
CA LEU A 163 1.64 9.50 7.45
C LEU A 163 1.74 8.58 8.66
N TRP A 164 2.30 7.37 8.49
CA TRP A 164 2.54 6.42 9.56
C TRP A 164 3.40 7.02 10.67
N ALA A 165 4.52 7.68 10.33
CA ALA A 165 5.39 8.28 11.32
C ALA A 165 4.66 9.31 12.21
N VAL A 166 3.81 10.14 11.61
CA VAL A 166 3.03 11.14 12.36
C VAL A 166 1.94 10.48 13.20
N LEU A 167 1.18 9.53 12.64
CA LEU A 167 0.12 8.83 13.37
C LEU A 167 0.68 8.02 14.55
N HIS A 168 1.77 7.29 14.35
CA HIS A 168 2.45 6.54 15.40
C HIS A 168 2.94 7.46 16.53
N SER A 169 3.55 8.59 16.20
CA SER A 169 3.96 9.59 17.21
C SER A 169 2.77 10.11 18.03
N ARG A 170 1.63 10.35 17.37
CA ARG A 170 0.38 10.76 18.05
C ARG A 170 -0.18 9.65 18.94
N LEU A 171 -0.13 8.39 18.51
CA LEU A 171 -0.56 7.24 19.31
C LEU A 171 0.25 7.13 20.61
N VAL A 172 1.58 7.21 20.51
CA VAL A 172 2.47 7.17 21.68
C VAL A 172 2.19 8.36 22.61
N THR A 173 2.06 9.56 22.06
CA THR A 173 1.76 10.77 22.85
C THR A 173 0.42 10.67 23.58
N ALA A 174 -0.57 10.02 22.97
CA ALA A 174 -1.88 9.81 23.56
C ALA A 174 -1.95 8.57 24.50
N GLY A 175 -0.88 7.78 24.61
CA GLY A 175 -0.88 6.51 25.34
C GLY A 175 -1.80 5.43 24.75
N ARG A 176 -2.00 5.45 23.43
CA ARG A 176 -2.91 4.55 22.69
C ARG A 176 -2.20 3.57 21.76
N ASP A 177 -0.88 3.56 21.77
CA ASP A 177 -0.02 2.60 21.05
C ASP A 177 -0.38 1.14 21.40
N SER A 178 -0.57 0.83 22.68
CA SER A 178 -0.99 -0.51 23.10
C SER A 178 -2.38 -0.94 22.60
N TRP A 179 -3.30 0.01 22.39
CA TRP A 179 -4.64 -0.26 21.84
C TRP A 179 -4.57 -0.50 20.34
N TYR A 180 -3.74 0.29 19.67
CA TYR A 180 -3.41 0.10 18.27
C TYR A 180 -2.81 -1.29 18.03
N ASP A 181 -1.82 -1.71 18.82
CA ASP A 181 -1.19 -3.02 18.66
C ASP A 181 -2.18 -4.18 18.83
N GLN A 182 -3.13 -4.05 19.76
CA GLN A 182 -4.18 -5.04 19.97
C GLN A 182 -5.13 -5.13 18.78
N GLU A 183 -5.55 -3.99 18.24
CA GLU A 183 -6.45 -3.95 17.08
C GLU A 183 -5.76 -4.45 15.81
N LEU A 184 -4.52 -4.03 15.58
CA LEU A 184 -3.70 -4.54 14.48
C LEU A 184 -3.55 -6.06 14.57
N ALA A 185 -3.20 -6.59 15.76
CA ALA A 185 -3.12 -8.03 15.98
C ALA A 185 -4.46 -8.74 15.73
N ALA A 186 -5.57 -8.14 16.14
CA ALA A 186 -6.90 -8.68 15.90
C ALA A 186 -7.23 -8.72 14.39
N VAL A 187 -6.90 -7.67 13.62
CA VAL A 187 -7.07 -7.63 12.17
C VAL A 187 -6.17 -8.64 11.46
N LEU A 188 -4.93 -8.85 11.94
CA LEU A 188 -4.02 -9.84 11.35
C LEU A 188 -4.40 -11.29 11.68
N ALA A 189 -5.05 -11.54 12.82
CA ALA A 189 -5.52 -12.88 13.20
C ALA A 189 -6.81 -13.29 12.48
N GLN A 190 -7.48 -12.34 11.84
CA GLN A 190 -8.75 -12.55 11.17
C GLN A 190 -8.57 -13.33 9.86
N PRO A 191 -9.47 -14.29 9.53
CA PRO A 191 -9.41 -14.96 8.24
C PRO A 191 -9.71 -13.97 7.12
N PRO A 192 -9.17 -14.18 5.90
CA PRO A 192 -9.39 -13.30 4.76
C PRO A 192 -10.87 -12.99 4.55
N VAL A 193 -11.21 -11.76 4.16
CA VAL A 193 -12.58 -11.24 4.02
C VAL A 193 -13.48 -12.17 3.17
N VAL A 194 -12.90 -12.91 2.22
CA VAL A 194 -13.58 -13.92 1.37
C VAL A 194 -14.23 -15.06 2.18
N ARG A 195 -13.84 -15.27 3.44
CA ARG A 195 -14.42 -16.28 4.35
C ARG A 195 -15.50 -15.76 5.29
N ARG A 196 -15.87 -14.48 5.19
CA ARG A 196 -16.90 -13.85 6.03
C ARG A 196 -18.19 -13.79 5.22
N ARG A 197 -19.01 -14.84 5.37
CA ARG A 197 -20.43 -14.81 4.98
C ARG A 197 -21.27 -14.40 6.18
#